data_AF-A0A8T4M3T7-F1
#
_entry.id   AF-A0A8T4M3T7-F1
#
_cell.length_a   1.000
_cell.length_b   1.000
_cell.length_c   1.000
_cell.angle_alpha   90.00
_cell.angle_beta   90.00
_cell.angle_gamma   90.00
#
_symmetry.space_group_name_H-M   'P 1'
#
loop_
_entity.id
_entity.type
_entity.pdbx_description
1 polymer ?
#
loop_
_entity_poly.entity_id
_entity_poly.type
_entity_poly.pdbx_seq_one_letter_code
_entity_poly.pdbx_strand_id
1 'polypeptide(L)'
;MESAAVSKEALELANELAASIARSKEGLFLPTQKSIVLLHRRMMNYSSTLTDIGIDYGMRYDGVLSMLESRLRDKSYIKAPLENALFVSVELFFKILSEHPFNNGNKRAAWFTAFTFLTLNIENYVNRAGKKGYLCIAMGEEYPKEKQLQEAARLEMLAEWHGGKREKERKEFLEASGIKVRSGIKEEHIRQYLRRLLLSMVREES
;
A
#
# COMPACT_ATOMS: atom_id res chain seq x y z
N MET A 1 27.12 17.98 5.41
CA MET A 1 25.76 17.56 5.04
C MET A 1 25.65 17.66 3.53
N GLU A 2 25.84 16.56 2.81
CA GLU A 2 25.57 16.54 1.38
C GLU A 2 24.05 16.47 1.21
N SER A 3 23.43 17.57 0.77
CA SER A 3 22.10 17.47 0.18
C SER A 3 22.25 16.61 -1.07
N ALA A 4 21.79 15.36 -1.04
CA ALA A 4 21.73 14.55 -2.23
C ALA A 4 20.93 15.34 -3.28
N ALA A 5 21.60 15.79 -4.34
CA ALA A 5 20.97 16.56 -5.39
C ALA A 5 19.84 15.70 -5.98
N VAL A 6 18.59 16.13 -5.81
CA VAL A 6 17.46 15.49 -6.46
C VAL A 6 17.68 15.63 -7.96
N SER A 7 17.85 14.50 -8.66
CA SER A 7 18.06 14.56 -10.11
C SER A 7 16.85 15.19 -10.79
N LYS A 8 17.07 15.90 -11.90
CA LYS A 8 16.00 16.50 -12.72
C LYS A 8 14.92 15.46 -13.07
N GLU A 9 15.34 14.24 -13.34
CA GLU A 9 14.49 13.07 -13.62
C GLU A 9 13.60 12.68 -12.43
N ALA A 10 14.12 12.74 -11.20
CA ALA A 10 13.32 12.46 -10.00
C ALA A 10 12.28 13.57 -9.74
N LEU A 11 12.63 14.82 -10.04
CA LEU A 11 11.71 15.95 -9.93
C LEU A 11 10.57 15.86 -10.96
N GLU A 12 10.89 15.57 -12.22
CA GLU A 12 9.91 15.39 -13.29
C GLU A 12 8.93 14.26 -12.96
N LEU A 13 9.44 13.14 -12.45
CA LEU A 13 8.61 12.02 -12.03
C LEU A 13 7.73 12.37 -10.82
N ALA A 14 8.25 13.10 -9.83
CA ALA A 14 7.46 13.55 -8.68
C ALA A 14 6.32 14.47 -9.12
N ASN A 15 6.57 15.37 -10.08
CA ASN A 15 5.55 16.22 -10.68
C ASN A 15 4.51 15.41 -11.45
N GLU A 16 4.94 14.41 -12.24
CA GLU A 16 4.03 13.54 -12.97
C GLU A 16 3.17 12.70 -12.03
N LEU A 17 3.77 12.16 -10.97
CA LEU A 17 3.05 11.44 -9.93
C LEU A 17 2.01 12.34 -9.27
N ALA A 18 2.41 13.53 -8.81
CA ALA A 18 1.51 14.49 -8.17
C ALA A 18 0.34 14.90 -9.09
N ALA A 19 0.60 15.11 -10.39
CA ALA A 19 -0.43 15.42 -11.38
C ALA A 19 -1.36 14.23 -11.68
N SER A 20 -0.87 13.01 -11.50
CA SER A 20 -1.65 11.80 -11.76
C SER A 20 -2.58 11.40 -10.61
N ILE A 21 -2.37 11.89 -9.38
CA ILE A 21 -3.20 11.54 -8.23
C ILE A 21 -4.50 12.36 -8.26
N ALA A 22 -5.62 11.68 -8.13
CA ALA A 22 -6.92 12.34 -8.04
C ALA A 22 -7.21 12.82 -6.62
N ARG A 23 -8.07 13.84 -6.46
CA ARG A 23 -8.59 14.27 -5.16
C ARG A 23 -10.10 14.06 -5.10
N SER A 24 -10.59 13.50 -3.99
CA SER A 24 -12.01 13.45 -3.69
C SER A 24 -12.54 14.85 -3.33
N LYS A 25 -13.86 15.01 -3.27
CA LYS A 25 -14.49 16.27 -2.84
C LYS A 25 -14.09 16.68 -1.43
N GLU A 26 -13.84 15.70 -0.59
CA GLU A 26 -13.43 15.84 0.81
C GLU A 26 -11.91 16.08 0.96
N GLY A 27 -11.16 16.09 -0.15
CA GLY A 27 -9.71 16.31 -0.14
C GLY A 27 -8.86 15.05 0.02
N LEU A 28 -9.46 13.85 0.01
CA LEU A 28 -8.75 12.58 0.06
C LEU A 28 -8.01 12.35 -1.25
N PHE A 29 -6.73 11.98 -1.19
CA PHE A 29 -5.94 11.60 -2.35
C PHE A 29 -6.28 10.17 -2.76
N LEU A 30 -6.83 10.03 -3.95
CA LEU A 30 -7.22 8.77 -4.55
C LEU A 30 -6.19 8.34 -5.59
N PRO A 31 -5.72 7.09 -5.55
CA PRO A 31 -4.80 6.56 -6.55
C PRO A 31 -5.51 6.48 -7.90
N THR A 32 -4.77 6.80 -8.95
CA THR A 32 -5.13 6.46 -10.33
C THR A 32 -4.28 5.30 -10.83
N GLN A 33 -4.75 4.59 -11.85
CA GLN A 33 -3.92 3.58 -12.52
C GLN A 33 -2.55 4.15 -12.90
N LYS A 34 -2.53 5.36 -13.48
CA LYS A 34 -1.29 6.03 -13.86
C LYS A 34 -0.35 6.22 -12.67
N SER A 35 -0.85 6.70 -11.53
CA SER A 35 -0.04 6.90 -10.33
C SER A 35 0.59 5.60 -9.81
N ILE A 36 -0.15 4.49 -9.80
CA ILE A 36 0.33 3.19 -9.34
C ILE A 36 1.41 2.63 -10.29
N VAL A 37 1.21 2.77 -11.60
CA VAL A 37 2.19 2.35 -12.62
C VAL A 37 3.48 3.15 -12.52
N LEU A 38 3.39 4.47 -12.34
CA LEU A 38 4.57 5.32 -12.16
C LEU A 38 5.37 4.93 -10.90
N LEU A 39 4.67 4.68 -9.78
CA LEU A 39 5.29 4.21 -8.54
C LEU A 39 6.00 2.87 -8.74
N HIS A 40 5.31 1.89 -9.34
CA HIS A 40 5.88 0.58 -9.63
C HIS A 40 7.13 0.69 -10.52
N ARG A 41 7.05 1.42 -11.64
CA ARG A 41 8.17 1.63 -12.57
C ARG A 41 9.37 2.23 -11.84
N ARG A 42 9.17 3.22 -10.98
CA ARG A 42 10.27 3.85 -10.24
C ARG A 42 10.96 2.85 -9.32
N MET A 43 10.19 2.06 -8.58
CA MET A 43 10.75 1.04 -7.70
C MET A 43 11.52 -0.03 -8.47
N MET A 44 11.01 -0.43 -9.63
CA MET A 44 11.65 -1.47 -10.43
C MET A 44 12.91 -0.94 -11.13
N ASN A 45 12.95 0.33 -11.54
CA ASN A 45 14.17 0.94 -12.06
C ASN A 45 15.32 0.90 -11.04
N TYR A 46 15.05 1.24 -9.77
CA TYR A 46 16.02 1.08 -8.67
C TYR A 46 16.43 -0.39 -8.42
N SER A 47 15.59 -1.35 -8.82
CA SER A 47 15.87 -2.78 -8.66
C SER A 47 16.65 -3.36 -9.85
N SER A 48 16.40 -2.87 -11.07
CA SER A 48 17.09 -3.29 -12.28
C SER A 48 18.59 -2.96 -12.25
N THR A 49 18.98 -1.89 -11.53
CA THR A 49 20.38 -1.60 -11.24
C THR A 49 21.03 -2.60 -10.27
N LEU A 50 20.25 -3.45 -9.60
CA LEU A 50 20.71 -4.46 -8.64
C LEU A 50 20.61 -5.89 -9.16
N THR A 51 19.79 -6.14 -10.20
CA THR A 51 19.57 -7.48 -10.77
C THR A 51 19.72 -7.45 -12.29
N ASP A 52 20.84 -7.96 -12.77
CA ASP A 52 21.31 -7.95 -14.16
C ASP A 52 20.61 -8.99 -15.06
N ILE A 53 19.29 -9.16 -14.87
CA ILE A 53 18.51 -10.22 -15.51
C ILE A 53 17.29 -9.56 -16.16
N GLY A 54 16.97 -9.95 -17.40
CA GLY A 54 15.84 -9.48 -18.21
C GLY A 54 14.47 -9.81 -17.61
N ILE A 55 14.20 -9.29 -16.41
CA ILE A 55 12.95 -9.43 -15.68
C ILE A 55 11.97 -8.42 -16.29
N ASP A 56 10.86 -8.93 -16.80
CA ASP A 56 9.77 -8.09 -17.28
C ASP A 56 8.99 -7.51 -16.10
N TYR A 57 8.98 -6.18 -16.03
CA TYR A 57 8.27 -5.37 -15.04
C TYR A 57 7.03 -4.68 -15.64
N GLY A 58 6.60 -5.07 -16.84
CA GLY A 58 5.40 -4.57 -17.47
C GLY A 58 4.11 -4.89 -16.71
N MET A 59 3.00 -4.31 -17.18
CA MET A 59 1.67 -4.69 -16.70
C MET A 59 1.28 -6.05 -17.26
N ARG A 60 0.65 -6.85 -16.42
CA ARG A 60 0.05 -8.14 -16.76
C ARG A 60 -1.40 -7.99 -17.22
N TYR A 61 -2.15 -7.10 -16.55
CA TYR A 61 -3.57 -6.88 -16.80
C TYR A 61 -3.92 -5.39 -16.68
N ASP A 62 -4.26 -4.77 -17.81
CA ASP A 62 -4.61 -3.33 -17.86
C ASP A 62 -5.89 -2.99 -17.08
N GLY A 63 -6.83 -3.94 -16.94
CA GLY A 63 -8.14 -3.68 -16.31
C GLY A 63 -8.14 -3.64 -14.78
N VAL A 64 -7.19 -4.33 -14.12
CA VAL A 64 -7.18 -4.50 -12.65
C VAL A 64 -7.08 -3.15 -11.92
N LEU A 65 -6.13 -2.32 -12.35
CA LEU A 65 -5.89 -1.02 -11.72
C LEU A 65 -7.01 -0.01 -12.04
N SER A 66 -7.56 -0.05 -13.26
CA SER A 66 -8.75 0.75 -13.62
C SER A 66 -9.97 0.39 -12.78
N MET A 67 -10.22 -0.89 -12.53
CA MET A 67 -11.33 -1.34 -11.68
C MET A 67 -11.13 -0.92 -10.22
N LEU A 68 -9.89 -1.00 -9.71
CA LEU A 68 -9.55 -0.51 -8.38
C LEU A 68 -9.82 0.98 -8.27
N GLU A 69 -9.35 1.77 -9.25
CA GLU A 69 -9.59 3.21 -9.30
C GLU A 69 -11.10 3.54 -9.28
N SER A 70 -11.90 2.91 -10.15
CA SER A 70 -13.36 3.12 -10.18
C SER A 70 -13.98 2.81 -8.83
N ARG A 71 -13.66 1.65 -8.24
CA ARG A 71 -14.20 1.22 -6.94
C ARG A 71 -13.84 2.17 -5.80
N LEU A 72 -12.66 2.79 -5.84
CA LEU A 72 -12.26 3.76 -4.82
C LEU A 72 -12.94 5.12 -5.02
N ARG A 73 -13.26 5.49 -6.26
CA ARG A 73 -14.01 6.72 -6.57
C ARG A 73 -15.50 6.61 -6.24
N ASP A 74 -16.10 5.45 -6.48
CA ASP A 74 -17.54 5.21 -6.27
C ASP A 74 -17.92 5.08 -4.79
N LYS A 75 -16.95 4.72 -3.94
CA LYS A 75 -17.18 4.65 -2.49
C LYS A 75 -17.06 6.04 -1.87
N SER A 76 -18.20 6.63 -1.53
CA SER A 76 -18.24 7.76 -0.60
C SER A 76 -17.75 7.29 0.79
N TYR A 77 -16.58 7.74 1.20
CA TYR A 77 -16.00 7.32 2.48
C TYR A 77 -16.58 8.13 3.65
N ILE A 78 -17.70 7.65 4.21
CA ILE A 78 -18.38 8.27 5.35
C ILE A 78 -17.79 7.73 6.67
N LYS A 79 -16.48 7.93 6.91
CA LYS A 79 -15.84 7.64 8.20
C LYS A 79 -14.97 8.80 8.65
N ALA A 80 -14.37 8.67 9.85
CA ALA A 80 -13.36 9.61 10.32
C ALA A 80 -12.18 9.69 9.33
N PRO A 81 -11.51 10.86 9.18
CA PRO A 81 -10.46 11.05 8.17
C PRO A 81 -9.37 9.98 8.18
N LEU A 82 -8.87 9.60 9.36
CA LEU A 82 -7.85 8.55 9.50
C LEU A 82 -8.35 7.19 9.03
N GLU A 83 -9.60 6.83 9.36
CA GLU A 83 -10.19 5.56 8.93
C GLU A 83 -10.38 5.49 7.40
N ASN A 84 -10.67 6.63 6.77
CA ASN A 84 -10.75 6.73 5.31
C ASN A 84 -9.37 6.52 4.66
N ALA A 85 -8.33 7.19 5.16
CA ALA A 85 -6.96 7.02 4.68
C ALA A 85 -6.48 5.57 4.83
N LEU A 86 -6.74 4.95 5.98
CA LEU A 86 -6.44 3.54 6.23
C LEU A 86 -7.22 2.63 5.28
N PHE A 87 -8.52 2.90 5.08
CA PHE A 87 -9.35 2.09 4.18
C PHE A 87 -8.79 2.06 2.76
N VAL A 88 -8.50 3.22 2.16
CA VAL A 88 -7.95 3.32 0.80
C VAL A 88 -6.63 2.56 0.71
N SER A 89 -5.76 2.73 1.70
CA SER A 89 -4.45 2.09 1.76
C SER A 89 -4.57 0.56 1.85
N VAL A 90 -5.53 0.03 2.62
CA VAL A 90 -5.81 -1.42 2.69
C VAL A 90 -6.34 -1.96 1.37
N GLU A 91 -7.28 -1.25 0.72
CA GLU A 91 -7.81 -1.71 -0.56
C GLU A 91 -6.71 -1.75 -1.63
N LEU A 92 -5.84 -0.73 -1.67
CA LEU A 92 -4.67 -0.67 -2.54
C LEU A 92 -3.73 -1.86 -2.30
N PHE A 93 -3.33 -2.07 -1.04
CA PHE A 93 -2.45 -3.15 -0.67
C PHE A 93 -3.02 -4.49 -1.13
N PHE A 94 -4.24 -4.78 -0.69
CA PHE A 94 -4.87 -6.07 -0.93
C PHE A 94 -5.01 -6.35 -2.43
N LYS A 95 -5.51 -5.38 -3.21
CA LYS A 95 -5.83 -5.59 -4.62
C LYS A 95 -4.58 -5.77 -5.48
N ILE A 96 -3.55 -4.97 -5.27
CA ILE A 96 -2.27 -5.14 -5.97
C ILE A 96 -1.64 -6.49 -5.59
N LEU A 97 -1.74 -6.89 -4.32
CA LEU A 97 -1.21 -8.17 -3.85
C LEU A 97 -1.94 -9.38 -4.44
N SER A 98 -3.28 -9.36 -4.47
CA SER A 98 -4.09 -10.51 -4.84
C SER A 98 -4.30 -10.65 -6.35
N GLU A 99 -4.38 -9.55 -7.09
CA GLU A 99 -4.72 -9.56 -8.52
C GLU A 99 -3.50 -9.50 -9.43
N HIS A 100 -2.30 -9.31 -8.85
CA HIS A 100 -1.02 -9.34 -9.54
C HIS A 100 -1.02 -8.54 -10.86
N PRO A 101 -1.32 -7.21 -10.82
CA PRO A 101 -1.45 -6.39 -12.03
C PRO A 101 -0.14 -6.25 -12.83
N PHE A 102 1.01 -6.57 -12.25
CA PHE A 102 2.33 -6.51 -12.89
C PHE A 102 2.90 -7.90 -13.15
N ASN A 103 3.78 -8.03 -14.14
CA ASN A 103 4.49 -9.29 -14.41
C ASN A 103 5.45 -9.65 -13.26
N ASN A 104 6.04 -8.64 -12.60
CA ASN A 104 6.88 -8.83 -11.42
C ASN A 104 6.74 -7.65 -10.44
N GLY A 105 7.20 -7.81 -9.20
CA GLY A 105 7.26 -6.73 -8.22
C GLY A 105 5.95 -6.43 -7.49
N ASN A 106 4.87 -7.20 -7.70
CA ASN A 106 3.54 -6.94 -7.10
C ASN A 106 3.57 -6.78 -5.57
N LYS A 107 4.31 -7.64 -4.85
CA LYS A 107 4.43 -7.57 -3.38
C LYS A 107 5.03 -6.23 -2.93
N ARG A 108 6.10 -5.81 -3.60
CA ARG A 108 6.79 -4.55 -3.35
C ARG A 108 5.90 -3.35 -3.73
N ALA A 109 5.23 -3.42 -4.87
CA ALA A 109 4.28 -2.39 -5.29
C ALA A 109 3.08 -2.27 -4.35
N ALA A 110 2.52 -3.38 -3.86
CA ALA A 110 1.43 -3.36 -2.88
C ALA A 110 1.85 -2.63 -1.61
N TRP A 111 3.03 -2.97 -1.07
CA TRP A 111 3.61 -2.32 0.09
C TRP A 111 3.81 -0.82 -0.17
N PHE A 112 4.67 -0.49 -1.14
CA PHE A 112 5.06 0.89 -1.38
C PHE A 112 3.89 1.79 -1.77
N THR A 113 2.96 1.29 -2.59
CA THR A 113 1.76 2.05 -2.97
C THR A 113 0.91 2.33 -1.74
N ALA A 114 0.55 1.32 -0.96
CA ALA A 114 -0.27 1.51 0.23
C ALA A 114 0.34 2.52 1.21
N PHE A 115 1.65 2.46 1.46
CA PHE A 115 2.33 3.39 2.37
C PHE A 115 2.46 4.79 1.79
N THR A 116 2.81 4.93 0.52
CA THR A 116 2.88 6.24 -0.13
C THR A 116 1.53 6.96 -0.03
N PHE A 117 0.44 6.25 -0.33
CA PHE A 117 -0.90 6.84 -0.24
C PHE A 117 -1.34 7.09 1.21
N LEU A 118 -0.96 6.24 2.17
CA LEU A 118 -1.25 6.47 3.60
C LEU A 118 -0.54 7.73 4.09
N THR A 119 0.76 7.87 3.84
CA THR A 119 1.55 9.03 4.24
C THR A 119 1.00 10.33 3.64
N LEU A 120 0.77 10.34 2.31
CA LEU A 120 0.24 11.52 1.63
C LEU A 120 -1.12 11.94 2.19
N ASN A 121 -2.01 10.99 2.46
CA ASN A 121 -3.32 11.27 3.03
C ASN A 121 -3.25 11.71 4.49
N ILE A 122 -2.34 11.15 5.30
CA ILE A 122 -2.14 11.60 6.68
C ILE A 122 -1.74 13.07 6.70
N GLU A 123 -0.70 13.42 5.94
CA GLU A 123 -0.15 14.78 5.91
C GLU A 123 -1.13 15.81 5.34
N ASN A 124 -1.84 15.45 4.26
CA ASN A 124 -2.58 16.44 3.47
C ASN A 124 -4.09 16.39 3.66
N TYR A 125 -4.65 15.31 4.19
CA TYR A 125 -6.09 15.15 4.42
C TYR A 125 -6.40 14.97 5.91
N VAL A 126 -5.82 13.97 6.58
CA VAL A 126 -6.13 13.65 7.99
C VAL A 126 -5.74 14.81 8.90
N ASN A 127 -4.51 15.30 8.83
CA ASN A 127 -4.01 16.36 9.71
C ASN A 127 -4.68 17.71 9.46
N ARG A 128 -5.14 17.95 8.22
CA ARG A 128 -5.85 19.19 7.87
C ARG A 128 -7.32 19.16 8.28
N ALA A 129 -7.96 18.00 8.21
CA ALA A 129 -9.35 17.81 8.61
C ALA A 129 -9.52 17.50 10.11
N GLY A 130 -8.44 17.06 10.78
CA GLY A 130 -8.43 16.59 12.15
C GLY A 130 -8.00 17.64 13.18
N LYS A 131 -8.23 17.32 14.46
CA LYS A 131 -7.77 18.12 15.62
C LYS A 131 -6.40 17.67 16.17
N LYS A 132 -5.90 16.52 15.70
CA LYS A 132 -4.69 15.84 16.16
C LYS A 132 -3.77 15.62 14.97
N GLY A 133 -2.47 15.85 15.16
CA GLY A 133 -1.45 15.52 14.17
C GLY A 133 -1.20 14.02 14.17
N TYR A 134 -1.01 13.44 12.99
CA TYR A 134 -0.59 12.06 12.81
C TYR A 134 0.61 12.00 11.87
N LEU A 135 1.44 10.98 12.06
CA LEU A 135 2.58 10.67 11.20
C LEU A 135 2.54 9.19 10.81
N CYS A 136 2.90 8.89 9.55
CA CYS A 136 3.19 7.50 9.15
C CYS A 136 4.66 7.17 9.43
N ILE A 137 4.90 6.24 10.36
CA ILE A 137 6.25 5.84 10.78
C ILE A 137 6.80 4.64 9.99
N ALA A 138 6.03 4.10 9.03
CA ALA A 138 6.34 2.86 8.32
C ALA A 138 7.72 2.83 7.63
N MET A 139 8.23 4.00 7.26
CA MET A 139 9.49 4.17 6.52
C MET A 139 10.58 4.88 7.35
N GLY A 140 10.33 5.12 8.65
CA GLY A 140 11.27 5.77 9.57
C GLY A 140 12.02 4.78 10.48
N GLU A 141 12.95 5.30 11.28
CA GLU A 141 13.73 4.49 12.25
C GLU A 141 12.84 3.78 13.28
N GLU A 142 11.68 4.35 13.59
CA GLU A 142 10.67 3.78 14.50
C GLU A 142 10.03 2.49 13.97
N TYR A 143 10.15 2.24 12.67
CA TYR A 143 9.69 0.99 12.05
C TYR A 143 10.86 0.30 11.34
N PRO A 144 11.72 -0.40 12.10
CA PRO A 144 13.01 -0.87 11.62
C PRO A 144 12.88 -1.85 10.46
N LYS A 145 13.92 -1.92 9.63
CA LYS A 145 13.96 -2.74 8.41
C LYS A 145 13.68 -4.21 8.68
N GLU A 146 14.16 -4.75 9.80
CA GLU A 146 13.93 -6.12 10.23
C GLU A 146 12.44 -6.40 10.41
N LYS A 147 11.73 -5.44 11.04
CA LYS A 147 10.28 -5.53 11.23
C LYS A 147 9.55 -5.44 9.89
N GLN A 148 9.96 -4.54 9.00
CA GLN A 148 9.40 -4.46 7.64
C GLN A 148 9.55 -5.78 6.88
N LEU A 149 10.72 -6.42 6.95
CA LEU A 149 10.99 -7.71 6.31
C LEU A 149 10.15 -8.84 6.92
N GLN A 150 9.97 -8.85 8.25
CA GLN A 150 9.10 -9.81 8.91
C GLN A 150 7.64 -9.67 8.49
N GLU A 151 7.11 -8.44 8.44
CA GLU A 151 5.73 -8.22 8.00
C GLU A 151 5.55 -8.51 6.51
N ALA A 152 6.55 -8.20 5.67
CA ALA A 152 6.54 -8.60 4.27
C ALA A 152 6.38 -10.11 4.13
N ALA A 153 7.19 -10.92 4.84
CA ALA A 153 7.09 -12.38 4.82
C ALA A 153 5.72 -12.89 5.30
N ARG A 154 5.14 -12.26 6.35
CA ARG A 154 3.78 -12.60 6.83
C ARG A 154 2.71 -12.29 5.79
N LEU A 155 2.85 -11.19 5.08
CA LEU A 155 1.93 -10.80 4.01
C LEU A 155 2.05 -11.71 2.79
N GLU A 156 3.23 -12.23 2.48
CA GLU A 156 3.40 -13.24 1.44
C GLU A 156 2.59 -14.50 1.76
N MET A 157 2.68 -14.97 3.00
CA MET A 157 1.89 -16.11 3.46
C MET A 157 0.38 -15.84 3.35
N LEU A 158 -0.07 -14.60 3.63
CA LEU A 158 -1.47 -14.22 3.47
C LEU A 158 -1.91 -14.01 2.01
N ALA A 159 -0.99 -13.65 1.11
CA ALA A 159 -1.27 -13.45 -0.31
C ALA A 159 -1.69 -14.74 -1.02
N GLU A 160 -1.20 -15.89 -0.55
CA GLU A 160 -1.48 -17.21 -1.13
C GLU A 160 -2.88 -17.75 -0.79
N TRP A 161 -3.80 -16.91 -0.29
CA TRP A 161 -5.10 -17.32 0.27
C TRP A 161 -5.97 -18.19 -0.64
N HIS A 162 -5.77 -18.10 -1.95
CA HIS A 162 -6.30 -19.05 -2.93
C HIS A 162 -5.42 -20.31 -2.99
N GLY A 163 -5.63 -21.25 -2.07
CA GLY A 163 -4.98 -22.56 -2.11
C GLY A 163 -4.87 -23.23 -0.73
N GLY A 164 -4.86 -24.57 -0.70
CA GLY A 164 -4.83 -25.35 0.54
C GLY A 164 -3.44 -25.52 1.18
N LYS A 165 -2.36 -25.23 0.43
CA LYS A 165 -0.98 -25.62 0.81
C LYS A 165 -0.50 -25.07 2.16
N ARG A 166 -1.02 -23.92 2.60
CA ARG A 166 -0.65 -23.23 3.86
C ARG A 166 -1.86 -22.77 4.67
N GLU A 167 -3.01 -23.41 4.50
CA GLU A 167 -4.25 -22.94 5.14
C GLU A 167 -4.18 -22.94 6.67
N LYS A 168 -3.60 -23.98 7.25
CA LYS A 168 -3.39 -24.10 8.71
C LYS A 168 -2.49 -22.98 9.25
N GLU A 169 -1.31 -22.79 8.65
CA GLU A 169 -0.36 -21.74 9.06
C GLU A 169 -0.97 -20.34 8.99
N ARG A 170 -1.72 -20.04 7.93
CA ARG A 170 -2.41 -18.76 7.79
C ARG A 170 -3.50 -18.58 8.86
N LYS A 171 -4.24 -19.63 9.18
CA LYS A 171 -5.29 -19.57 10.20
C LYS A 171 -4.67 -19.30 11.57
N GLU A 172 -3.64 -20.06 11.94
CA GLU A 172 -2.89 -19.88 13.19
C GLU A 172 -2.30 -18.47 13.29
N PHE A 173 -1.75 -17.96 12.18
CA PHE A 173 -1.23 -16.59 12.12
C PHE A 173 -2.30 -15.52 12.33
N LEU A 174 -3.45 -15.64 11.64
CA LEU A 174 -4.55 -14.69 11.77
C LEU A 174 -5.10 -14.71 13.20
N GLU A 175 -5.24 -15.90 13.80
CA GLU A 175 -5.70 -16.07 15.18
C GLU A 175 -4.70 -15.49 16.19
N ALA A 176 -3.39 -15.73 16.00
CA ALA A 176 -2.33 -15.12 16.81
C ALA A 176 -2.31 -13.59 16.68
N SER A 177 -2.71 -13.07 15.52
CA SER A 177 -2.89 -11.63 15.27
C SER A 177 -4.21 -11.09 15.84
N GLY A 178 -4.98 -11.91 16.56
CA GLY A 178 -6.25 -11.56 17.20
C GLY A 178 -7.45 -11.47 16.25
N ILE A 179 -7.42 -12.18 15.13
CA ILE A 179 -8.49 -12.26 14.13
C ILE A 179 -9.15 -13.63 14.20
N LYS A 180 -10.45 -13.68 14.47
CA LYS A 180 -11.19 -14.94 14.68
C LYS A 180 -11.58 -15.57 13.34
N VAL A 181 -11.13 -16.81 13.09
CA VAL A 181 -11.41 -17.56 11.85
C VAL A 181 -12.28 -18.79 12.16
N ARG A 182 -13.60 -18.69 11.95
CA ARG A 182 -14.56 -19.75 12.36
C ARG A 182 -14.68 -20.92 11.39
N SER A 183 -14.82 -20.65 10.09
CA SER A 183 -15.16 -21.69 9.09
C SER A 183 -14.18 -21.78 7.92
N GLY A 184 -13.29 -20.80 7.78
CA GLY A 184 -12.32 -20.72 6.68
C GLY A 184 -11.77 -19.31 6.56
N ILE A 185 -10.62 -19.17 5.89
CA ILE A 185 -9.98 -17.87 5.67
C ILE A 185 -10.73 -17.13 4.56
N LYS A 186 -11.06 -15.87 4.81
CA LYS A 186 -11.78 -14.99 3.88
C LYS A 186 -10.98 -13.73 3.64
N GLU A 187 -11.23 -13.04 2.54
CA GLU A 187 -10.60 -11.74 2.23
C GLU A 187 -10.69 -10.76 3.39
N GLU A 188 -11.84 -10.70 4.07
CA GLU A 188 -12.04 -9.76 5.17
C GLU A 188 -11.10 -10.03 6.36
N HIS A 189 -10.67 -11.27 6.58
CA HIS A 189 -9.65 -11.55 7.62
C HIS A 189 -8.31 -10.92 7.26
N ILE A 190 -7.92 -10.99 5.98
CA ILE A 190 -6.69 -10.37 5.47
C ILE A 190 -6.81 -8.85 5.55
N ARG A 191 -7.97 -8.28 5.18
CA ARG A 191 -8.23 -6.83 5.32
C ARG A 191 -8.18 -6.39 6.78
N GLN A 192 -8.72 -7.17 7.71
CA GLN A 192 -8.62 -6.87 9.15
C GLN A 192 -7.17 -6.84 9.63
N TYR A 193 -6.36 -7.82 9.21
CA TYR A 193 -4.93 -7.82 9.52
C TYR A 193 -4.23 -6.59 8.93
N LEU A 194 -4.45 -6.29 7.66
CA LEU A 194 -3.89 -5.11 7.00
C LEU A 194 -4.29 -3.82 7.72
N ARG A 195 -5.55 -3.66 8.14
CA ARG A 195 -5.99 -2.50 8.92
C ARG A 195 -5.21 -2.35 10.22
N ARG A 196 -5.02 -3.45 10.98
CA ARG A 196 -4.25 -3.44 12.23
C ARG A 196 -2.78 -3.11 11.97
N LEU A 197 -2.20 -3.71 10.94
CA LEU A 197 -0.82 -3.47 10.55
C LEU A 197 -0.58 -2.00 10.18
N LEU A 198 -1.38 -1.44 9.28
CA LEU A 198 -1.26 -0.04 8.87
C LEU A 198 -1.51 0.91 10.03
N LEU A 199 -2.51 0.64 10.89
CA LEU A 199 -2.76 1.45 12.08
C LEU A 199 -1.57 1.43 13.05
N SER A 200 -0.88 0.30 13.20
CA SER A 200 0.32 0.20 14.04
C SER A 200 1.52 1.03 13.54
N MET A 201 1.42 1.54 12.31
CA MET A 201 2.41 2.40 11.67
C MET A 201 1.95 3.86 11.60
N VAL A 202 0.86 4.21 12.27
CA VAL A 202 0.40 5.59 12.43
C VAL A 202 0.63 6.00 13.89
N ARG A 203 1.36 7.09 14.08
CA ARG A 203 1.62 7.69 15.39
C ARG A 203 0.85 9.00 15.50
N GLU A 204 0.22 9.24 16.65
CA GLU A 204 -0.31 10.56 16.99
C GLU A 204 0.83 11.48 17.43
N GLU A 205 0.94 12.65 16.81
CA GLU A 205 1.89 13.69 17.21
C GLU A 205 1.35 14.40 18.46
N SER A 206 2.23 14.54 19.46
CA SER A 206 1.92 15.19 20.75
C SER A 206 2.06 16.70 20.67
#